data_AF-A0A2T9YH30-F1
#
_entry.id   AF-A0A2T9YH30-F1
#
_cell.length_a   1.000
_cell.length_b   1.000
_cell.length_c   1.000
_cell.angle_alpha   90.00
_cell.angle_beta   90.00
_cell.angle_gamma   90.00
#
_symmetry.space_group_name_H-M   'P 1'
#
loop_
_entity.id
_entity.type
_entity.pdbx_description
1 polymer ?
#
loop_
_entity_poly.entity_id
_entity_poly.type
_entity_poly.pdbx_seq_one_letter_code
_entity_poly.pdbx_strand_id
1 'polypeptide(L)'
;MSWLPLFLRAPIVSLIGENCTSIIVDDLNLFEPVCLKYSISKALGLAIVLGGCIVKLPQIFKILKARSAQGLSLSAFLLETLANIVNIAFSVRQGFPFTTYGESLFIGLQNYFITITILVLNGSEWLCMIVAALFVVVSYLLCDSSWTSTHVLSTLQTLSIPVVISSRLPQIMKIHKEKSTGQLSAFAVFNYFFGTAARVFTTFVEVDNKIILVGYLLSFFTNTILAAQMIYYWSPKSKSSKTAPKLKSG
;
A
#
# COMPACT_ATOMS: atom_id res chain seq x y z
N MET A 1 -19.56 29.99 18.04
CA MET A 1 -18.46 30.37 18.95
C MET A 1 -17.59 29.14 19.12
N SER A 2 -16.34 29.16 18.64
CA SER A 2 -15.48 27.96 18.68
C SER A 2 -14.96 27.71 20.10
N TRP A 3 -15.46 26.66 20.76
CA TRP A 3 -15.01 26.21 22.09
C TRP A 3 -13.65 25.48 22.05
N LEU A 4 -13.14 25.18 20.85
CA LEU A 4 -11.90 24.44 20.67
C LEU A 4 -10.70 25.40 20.62
N PRO A 5 -9.61 25.16 21.39
CA PRO A 5 -8.42 26.00 21.32
C PRO A 5 -7.79 25.97 19.92
N LEU A 6 -7.25 27.11 19.50
CA LEU A 6 -6.79 27.35 18.12
C LEU A 6 -5.77 26.31 17.63
N PHE A 7 -4.92 25.81 18.54
CA PHE A 7 -3.92 24.77 18.25
C PHE A 7 -4.53 23.43 17.83
N LEU A 8 -5.70 23.06 18.38
CA LEU A 8 -6.43 21.86 17.97
C LEU A 8 -7.35 22.14 16.77
N ARG A 9 -7.86 23.36 16.64
CA ARG A 9 -8.80 23.72 15.57
C ARG A 9 -8.11 23.86 14.22
N ALA A 10 -6.93 24.48 14.17
CA ALA A 10 -6.17 24.71 12.95
C ALA A 10 -5.88 23.43 12.13
N PRO A 11 -5.37 22.32 12.71
CA PRO A 11 -5.14 21.10 11.94
C PRO A 11 -6.45 20.45 11.46
N ILE A 12 -7.54 20.56 12.23
CA ILE A 12 -8.85 20.02 11.85
C ILE A 12 -9.46 20.81 10.69
N VAL A 13 -9.41 22.15 10.77
CA VAL A 13 -9.83 23.06 9.70
C VAL A 13 -9.02 22.81 8.43
N SER A 14 -7.71 22.62 8.55
CA SER A 14 -6.85 22.31 7.41
C SER A 14 -7.15 20.94 6.77
N LEU A 15 -7.76 20.01 7.51
CA LEU A 15 -8.02 18.65 7.05
C LEU A 15 -9.43 18.49 6.45
N ILE A 16 -10.44 19.10 7.06
CA ILE A 16 -11.87 18.90 6.74
C ILE A 16 -12.51 20.19 6.17
N GLY A 17 -11.85 21.34 6.28
CA GLY A 17 -12.33 22.65 5.84
C GLY A 17 -13.14 23.39 6.91
N GLU A 18 -13.23 24.72 6.80
CA GLU A 18 -13.93 25.56 7.78
C GLU A 18 -15.42 25.20 7.93
N ASN A 19 -16.13 24.98 6.82
CA ASN A 19 -17.57 24.66 6.84
C ASN A 19 -17.89 23.36 7.58
N CYS A 20 -17.14 22.28 7.31
CA CYS A 20 -17.39 21.02 8.01
C CYS A 20 -16.85 21.03 9.43
N THR A 21 -15.80 21.82 9.71
CA THR A 21 -15.32 22.01 11.09
C THR A 21 -16.34 22.79 11.91
N SER A 22 -16.98 23.83 11.37
CA SER A 22 -18.01 24.55 12.10
C SER A 22 -19.22 23.65 12.37
N ILE A 23 -19.72 22.92 11.36
CA ILE A 23 -20.91 22.06 11.51
C ILE A 23 -20.67 20.90 12.49
N ILE A 24 -19.53 20.21 12.40
CA ILE A 24 -19.25 19.01 13.21
C ILE A 24 -18.67 19.37 14.58
N VAL A 25 -17.70 20.30 14.61
CA VAL A 25 -16.94 20.59 15.82
C VAL A 25 -17.54 21.76 16.58
N ASP A 26 -17.98 22.83 15.92
CA ASP A 26 -18.49 24.03 16.60
C ASP A 26 -20.02 23.97 16.86
N ASP A 27 -20.80 23.30 16.02
CA ASP A 27 -22.25 23.14 16.15
C ASP A 27 -22.66 21.74 16.65
N LEU A 28 -21.70 20.82 16.85
CA LEU A 28 -21.91 19.42 17.27
C LEU A 28 -22.93 18.64 16.43
N ASN A 29 -23.19 19.07 15.19
CA ASN A 29 -24.10 18.38 14.29
C ASN A 29 -23.38 17.22 13.60
N LEU A 30 -23.12 16.16 14.38
CA LEU A 30 -22.42 14.94 13.95
C LEU A 30 -23.19 14.14 12.89
N PHE A 31 -24.48 14.43 12.69
CA PHE A 31 -25.35 13.68 11.78
C PHE A 31 -25.51 14.32 10.41
N GLU A 32 -24.81 15.42 10.12
CA GLU A 32 -24.79 16.01 8.78
C GLU A 32 -24.13 15.02 7.79
N PRO A 33 -24.88 14.40 6.87
CA PRO A 33 -24.43 13.20 6.16
C PRO A 33 -23.28 13.47 5.19
N VAL A 34 -23.15 14.70 4.69
CA VAL A 34 -22.08 15.11 3.76
C VAL A 34 -20.76 15.29 4.52
N CYS A 35 -20.76 16.14 5.55
CA CYS A 35 -19.57 16.43 6.33
C CYS A 35 -19.09 15.23 7.14
N LEU A 36 -20.00 14.39 7.66
CA LEU A 36 -19.62 13.18 8.40
C LEU A 36 -18.87 12.18 7.51
N LYS A 37 -19.39 11.89 6.31
CA LYS A 37 -18.73 10.99 5.36
C LYS A 37 -17.36 11.52 4.94
N TYR A 38 -17.26 12.81 4.65
CA TYR A 38 -16.01 13.46 4.29
C TYR A 38 -14.97 13.40 5.42
N SER A 39 -15.39 13.68 6.66
CA SER A 39 -14.54 13.62 7.85
C SER A 39 -14.02 12.21 8.12
N ILE A 40 -14.91 11.21 8.05
CA ILE A 40 -14.53 9.79 8.19
C ILE A 40 -13.53 9.40 7.10
N SER A 41 -13.76 9.84 5.85
CA SER A 41 -12.84 9.58 4.75
C SER A 41 -11.45 10.12 5.03
N LYS A 42 -11.35 11.40 5.45
CA LYS A 42 -10.07 12.03 5.77
C LYS A 42 -9.35 11.36 6.94
N ALA A 43 -10.08 11.03 8.01
CA ALA A 43 -9.51 10.32 9.14
C ALA A 43 -8.98 8.94 8.73
N LEU A 44 -9.73 8.21 7.91
CA LEU A 44 -9.35 6.89 7.41
C LEU A 44 -8.15 6.97 6.45
N GLY A 45 -8.14 7.94 5.55
CA GLY A 45 -7.01 8.22 4.67
C GLY A 45 -5.74 8.55 5.45
N LEU A 46 -5.84 9.39 6.49
CA LEU A 46 -4.70 9.69 7.37
C LEU A 46 -4.21 8.45 8.12
N ALA A 47 -5.12 7.62 8.65
CA ALA A 47 -4.76 6.37 9.30
C ALA A 47 -4.02 5.40 8.35
N ILE A 48 -4.46 5.33 7.09
CA ILE A 48 -3.79 4.54 6.04
C ILE A 48 -2.37 5.09 5.77
N VAL A 49 -2.23 6.41 5.61
CA VAL A 49 -0.92 7.07 5.43
C VAL A 49 0.03 6.76 6.59
N LEU A 50 -0.44 6.92 7.83
CA LEU A 50 0.32 6.60 9.03
C LEU A 50 0.71 5.11 9.10
N GLY A 51 -0.21 4.22 8.72
CA GLY A 51 0.09 2.80 8.55
C GLY A 51 1.21 2.57 7.55
N GLY A 52 1.15 3.23 6.39
CA GLY A 52 2.17 3.19 5.35
C GLY A 52 3.57 3.56 5.86
N CYS A 53 3.67 4.52 6.78
CA CYS A 53 4.94 4.91 7.42
C CYS A 53 5.59 3.79 8.26
N ILE A 54 4.79 2.85 8.77
CA ILE A 54 5.25 1.84 9.74
C ILE A 54 5.42 0.46 9.08
N VAL A 55 4.63 0.14 8.06
CA VAL A 55 4.50 -1.22 7.50
C VAL A 55 5.83 -1.91 7.17
N LYS A 56 6.82 -1.22 6.59
CA LYS A 56 8.10 -1.84 6.20
C LYS A 56 9.20 -1.64 7.25
N LEU A 57 9.00 -0.82 8.29
CA LEU A 57 10.01 -0.60 9.35
C LEU A 57 10.44 -1.90 10.06
N PRO A 58 9.55 -2.84 10.43
CA PRO A 58 9.97 -4.10 11.04
C PRO A 58 10.89 -4.92 10.13
N GLN A 59 10.68 -4.83 8.81
CA GLN A 59 11.51 -5.51 7.82
C GLN A 59 12.89 -4.85 7.70
N ILE A 60 12.94 -3.51 7.67
CA ILE A 60 14.20 -2.74 7.71
C ILE A 60 15.02 -3.13 8.95
N PHE A 61 14.39 -3.12 10.13
CA PHE A 61 15.06 -3.47 11.37
C PHE A 61 15.61 -4.91 11.36
N LYS A 62 14.86 -5.87 10.81
CA LYS A 62 15.32 -7.26 10.66
C LYS A 62 16.55 -7.37 9.77
N ILE A 63 16.57 -6.68 8.62
CA ILE A 63 17.71 -6.69 7.69
C ILE A 63 18.95 -6.10 8.35
N LEU A 64 18.81 -4.93 9.01
CA LEU A 64 19.93 -4.26 9.68
C LEU A 64 20.49 -5.11 10.84
N LYS A 65 19.61 -5.74 11.63
CA LYS A 65 20.01 -6.61 12.73
C LYS A 65 20.69 -7.90 12.26
N ALA A 66 20.16 -8.52 11.20
CA ALA A 66 20.72 -9.76 10.66
C ALA A 66 21.96 -9.52 9.78
N ARG A 67 22.16 -8.28 9.29
CA ARG A 67 23.15 -7.93 8.25
C ARG A 67 23.12 -8.88 7.05
N SER A 68 21.93 -9.33 6.68
CA SER A 68 21.73 -10.28 5.59
C SER A 68 20.40 -10.00 4.90
N ALA A 69 20.41 -10.08 3.57
CA ALA A 69 19.23 -9.97 2.71
C ALA A 69 18.73 -11.35 2.23
N GLN A 70 19.20 -12.44 2.84
CA GLN A 70 18.87 -13.80 2.40
C GLN A 70 17.36 -14.07 2.52
N GLY A 71 16.75 -14.59 1.44
CA GLY A 71 15.31 -14.86 1.37
C GLY A 71 14.45 -13.66 0.94
N LEU A 72 15.05 -12.50 0.69
CA LEU A 72 14.37 -11.34 0.10
C LEU A 72 14.54 -11.34 -1.41
N SER A 73 13.46 -11.01 -2.13
CA SER A 73 13.50 -10.84 -3.58
C SER A 73 13.78 -9.39 -3.95
N LEU A 74 14.99 -9.12 -4.46
CA LEU A 74 15.38 -7.79 -4.95
C LEU A 74 14.41 -7.30 -6.05
N SER A 75 14.04 -8.18 -6.99
CA SER A 75 13.14 -7.83 -8.08
C SER A 75 11.75 -7.42 -7.60
N ALA A 76 11.25 -8.04 -6.53
CA ALA A 76 9.97 -7.63 -5.93
C ALA A 76 10.05 -6.20 -5.37
N PHE A 77 11.11 -5.86 -4.63
CA PHE A 77 11.30 -4.50 -4.11
C PHE A 77 11.50 -3.46 -5.21
N LEU A 78 12.22 -3.80 -6.28
CA LEU A 78 12.37 -2.91 -7.45
C LEU A 78 11.01 -2.63 -8.10
N LEU A 79 10.22 -3.67 -8.37
CA LEU A 79 8.90 -3.53 -8.97
C LEU A 79 7.92 -2.78 -8.08
N GLU A 80 7.91 -3.05 -6.77
CA GLU A 80 7.07 -2.29 -5.82
C GLU A 80 7.47 -0.80 -5.77
N THR A 81 8.77 -0.50 -5.83
CA THR A 81 9.26 0.89 -5.84
C THR A 81 8.81 1.61 -7.12
N LEU A 82 8.96 0.97 -8.28
CA LEU A 82 8.48 1.53 -9.56
C LEU A 82 6.96 1.74 -9.57
N ALA A 83 6.19 0.77 -9.08
CA ALA A 83 4.73 0.88 -9.00
C ALA A 83 4.31 2.06 -8.10
N ASN A 84 4.99 2.26 -6.97
CA ASN A 84 4.75 3.41 -6.10
C ASN A 84 5.10 4.72 -6.78
N ILE A 85 6.23 4.81 -7.51
CA ILE A 85 6.62 6.01 -8.26
C ILE A 85 5.56 6.37 -9.31
N VAL A 86 5.08 5.39 -10.09
CA VAL A 86 4.02 5.61 -11.08
C VAL A 86 2.74 6.12 -10.42
N ASN A 87 2.34 5.50 -9.30
CA ASN A 87 1.13 5.89 -8.57
C ASN A 87 1.22 7.32 -8.00
N ILE A 88 2.39 7.69 -7.44
CA ILE A 88 2.64 9.04 -6.93
C ILE A 88 2.62 10.05 -8.08
N ALA A 89 3.36 9.80 -9.16
CA ALA A 89 3.42 10.70 -10.31
C ALA A 89 2.02 10.91 -10.94
N PHE A 90 1.25 9.83 -11.09
CA PHE A 90 -0.13 9.90 -11.59
C PHE A 90 -1.02 10.74 -10.66
N SER A 91 -0.94 10.48 -9.35
CA SER A 91 -1.79 11.17 -8.36
C SER A 91 -1.46 12.65 -8.22
N VAL A 92 -0.17 13.00 -8.25
CA VAL A 92 0.30 14.40 -8.20
C VAL A 92 -0.14 15.14 -9.46
N ARG A 93 0.01 14.55 -10.65
CA ARG A 93 -0.39 15.19 -11.91
C ARG A 93 -1.89 15.37 -12.07
N GLN A 94 -2.69 14.48 -11.47
CA GLN A 94 -4.14 14.61 -11.44
C GLN A 94 -4.65 15.54 -10.33
N GLY A 95 -3.77 16.07 -9.47
CA GLY A 95 -4.14 16.96 -8.38
C GLY A 95 -4.92 16.30 -7.25
N PHE A 96 -4.74 14.99 -7.04
CA PHE A 96 -5.43 14.28 -5.97
C PHE A 96 -4.91 14.70 -4.59
N PRO A 97 -5.77 14.64 -3.55
CA PRO A 97 -5.34 14.98 -2.20
C PRO A 97 -4.26 14.02 -1.69
N PHE A 98 -3.36 14.53 -0.85
CA PHE A 98 -2.26 13.75 -0.27
C PHE A 98 -2.72 12.47 0.45
N THR A 99 -3.90 12.47 1.05
CA THR A 99 -4.52 11.31 1.71
C THR A 99 -4.73 10.11 0.78
N THR A 100 -4.79 10.33 -0.54
CA THR A 100 -4.98 9.26 -1.54
C THR A 100 -3.69 8.49 -1.84
N TYR A 101 -2.56 9.20 -1.96
CA TYR A 101 -1.29 8.64 -2.43
C TYR A 101 -0.14 8.71 -1.41
N GLY A 102 -0.35 9.38 -0.27
CA GLY A 102 0.68 9.60 0.75
C GLY A 102 1.23 8.30 1.33
N GLU A 103 0.41 7.26 1.46
CA GLU A 103 0.90 5.94 1.85
C GLU A 103 1.86 5.32 0.81
N SER A 104 1.56 5.46 -0.49
CA SER A 104 2.44 5.01 -1.58
C SER A 104 3.78 5.76 -1.54
N LEU A 105 3.77 7.04 -1.17
CA LEU A 105 4.98 7.83 -0.97
C LEU A 105 5.84 7.24 0.16
N PHE A 106 5.29 7.04 1.35
CA PHE A 106 6.06 6.53 2.48
C PHE A 106 6.51 5.07 2.27
N ILE A 107 5.67 4.22 1.68
CA ILE A 107 6.05 2.85 1.35
C ILE A 107 7.12 2.84 0.25
N GLY A 108 6.99 3.71 -0.76
CA GLY A 108 7.97 3.88 -1.83
C GLY A 108 9.35 4.26 -1.29
N LEU A 109 9.41 5.23 -0.37
CA LEU A 109 10.65 5.62 0.31
C LEU A 109 11.25 4.46 1.12
N GLN A 110 10.44 3.75 1.90
CA GLN A 110 10.92 2.60 2.66
C GLN A 110 11.43 1.47 1.75
N ASN A 111 10.75 1.18 0.63
CA ASN A 111 11.18 0.18 -0.33
C ASN A 111 12.46 0.59 -1.07
N TYR A 112 12.64 1.89 -1.36
CA TYR A 112 13.89 2.44 -1.88
C TYR A 112 15.06 2.17 -0.93
N PHE A 113 14.90 2.47 0.37
CA PHE A 113 15.91 2.18 1.38
C PHE A 113 16.21 0.67 1.50
N ILE A 114 15.19 -0.17 1.48
CA ILE A 114 15.37 -1.63 1.52
C ILE A 114 16.17 -2.10 0.29
N THR A 115 15.83 -1.62 -0.90
CA THR A 115 16.50 -2.00 -2.16
C THR A 115 17.99 -1.66 -2.10
N ILE A 116 18.33 -0.44 -1.68
CA ILE A 116 19.72 0.00 -1.50
C ILE A 116 20.43 -0.88 -0.48
N THR A 117 19.80 -1.14 0.66
CA THR A 117 20.39 -1.98 1.72
C THR A 117 20.69 -3.39 1.21
N ILE A 118 19.79 -3.99 0.42
CA ILE A 118 19.99 -5.31 -0.20
C ILE A 118 21.19 -5.28 -1.15
N LEU A 119 21.30 -4.26 -2.01
CA LEU A 119 22.40 -4.15 -2.98
C LEU A 119 23.76 -3.97 -2.32
N VAL A 120 23.82 -3.17 -1.25
CA VAL A 120 25.04 -2.97 -0.44
C VAL A 120 25.43 -4.28 0.25
N LEU A 121 24.47 -5.00 0.86
CA LEU A 121 24.74 -6.29 1.52
C LEU A 121 25.17 -7.39 0.54
N ASN A 122 24.75 -7.31 -0.72
CA ASN A 122 25.20 -8.21 -1.79
C ASN A 122 26.58 -7.84 -2.36
N GLY A 123 27.24 -6.79 -1.84
CA GLY A 123 28.56 -6.34 -2.29
C GLY A 123 28.58 -5.70 -3.68
N SER A 124 27.42 -5.27 -4.21
CA SER A 124 27.28 -4.71 -5.55
C SER A 124 27.11 -3.19 -5.52
N GLU A 125 28.14 -2.47 -5.06
CA GLU A 125 28.10 -1.01 -4.85
C GLU A 125 27.80 -0.21 -6.14
N TRP A 126 28.35 -0.65 -7.27
CA TRP A 126 28.06 -0.05 -8.58
C TRP A 126 26.57 -0.15 -8.96
N LEU A 127 25.98 -1.34 -8.80
CA LEU A 127 24.55 -1.53 -9.06
C LEU A 127 23.69 -0.70 -8.11
N CYS A 128 24.11 -0.54 -6.87
CA CYS A 128 23.45 0.34 -5.91
C CYS A 128 23.37 1.78 -6.42
N MET A 129 24.48 2.36 -6.89
CA MET A 129 24.49 3.72 -7.41
C MET A 129 23.61 3.88 -8.65
N ILE A 130 23.69 2.93 -9.60
CA ILE A 130 22.84 2.96 -10.80
C ILE A 130 21.37 2.93 -10.42
N VAL A 131 20.95 1.96 -9.59
CA VAL A 131 19.54 1.78 -9.24
C VAL A 131 19.02 2.99 -8.46
N ALA A 132 19.84 3.53 -7.54
CA ALA A 132 19.50 4.72 -6.78
C ALA A 132 19.28 5.94 -7.69
N ALA A 133 20.20 6.18 -8.63
CA ALA A 133 20.09 7.27 -9.60
C ALA A 133 18.90 7.08 -10.55
N LEU A 134 18.70 5.84 -11.02
CA LEU A 134 17.60 5.49 -11.93
C LEU A 134 16.24 5.82 -11.30
N PHE A 135 16.04 5.49 -10.02
CA PHE A 135 14.77 5.81 -9.36
C PHE A 135 14.50 7.32 -9.25
N VAL A 136 15.52 8.12 -8.99
CA VAL A 136 15.40 9.58 -8.94
C VAL A 136 15.04 10.12 -10.33
N VAL A 137 15.78 9.69 -11.37
CA VAL A 137 15.55 10.11 -12.76
C VAL A 137 14.16 9.70 -13.24
N VAL A 138 13.75 8.44 -13.03
CA VAL A 138 12.42 7.96 -13.42
C VAL A 138 11.31 8.73 -12.70
N SER A 139 11.49 9.04 -11.40
CA SER A 139 10.52 9.84 -10.66
C SER A 139 10.37 11.25 -11.24
N TYR A 140 11.48 11.90 -11.58
CA TYR A 140 11.48 13.22 -12.21
C TYR A 140 10.77 13.20 -13.58
N LEU A 141 11.14 12.25 -14.45
CA LEU A 141 10.60 12.13 -15.81
C LEU A 141 9.09 11.82 -15.84
N LEU A 142 8.59 11.05 -14.87
CA LEU A 142 7.16 10.71 -14.79
C LEU A 142 6.31 11.88 -14.24
N CYS A 143 6.87 12.66 -13.30
CA CYS A 143 6.22 13.84 -12.75
C CYS A 143 6.15 15.00 -13.74
N ASP A 144 7.18 15.17 -14.58
CA ASP A 144 7.22 16.24 -15.57
C ASP A 144 6.33 15.92 -16.80
N SER A 145 5.37 16.81 -17.07
CA SER A 145 4.45 16.67 -18.20
C SER A 145 5.11 16.85 -19.57
N SER A 146 6.29 17.47 -19.63
CA SER A 146 7.05 17.66 -20.89
C SER A 146 7.64 16.36 -21.41
N TRP A 147 8.04 15.45 -20.52
CA TRP A 147 8.69 14.18 -20.88
C TRP A 147 7.70 13.04 -21.02
N THR A 148 6.69 12.97 -20.14
CA THR A 148 5.71 11.88 -20.13
C THR A 148 4.30 12.42 -20.38
N SER A 149 3.63 11.93 -21.42
CA SER A 149 2.22 12.29 -21.65
C SER A 149 1.30 11.66 -20.59
N THR A 150 0.18 12.32 -20.31
CA THR A 150 -0.81 11.81 -19.35
C THR A 150 -1.37 10.44 -19.77
N HIS A 151 -1.44 10.16 -21.08
CA HIS A 151 -1.87 8.86 -21.60
C HIS A 151 -0.91 7.73 -21.23
N VAL A 152 0.41 7.94 -21.38
CA VAL A 152 1.41 6.94 -20.99
C VAL A 152 1.33 6.66 -19.50
N LEU A 153 1.27 7.72 -18.68
CA LEU A 153 1.20 7.58 -17.23
C LEU A 153 -0.10 6.89 -16.77
N SER A 154 -1.24 7.23 -17.36
CA SER A 154 -2.52 6.56 -17.10
C SER A 154 -2.50 5.09 -17.53
N THR A 155 -1.81 4.76 -18.62
CA THR A 155 -1.65 3.37 -19.09
C THR A 155 -0.77 2.58 -18.12
N LEU A 156 0.34 3.16 -17.65
CA LEU A 156 1.20 2.55 -16.63
C LEU A 156 0.43 2.31 -15.33
N GLN A 157 -0.35 3.30 -14.88
CA GLN A 157 -1.22 3.14 -13.71
C GLN A 157 -2.25 2.04 -13.92
N THR A 158 -2.88 1.98 -15.09
CA THR A 158 -3.89 0.95 -15.40
C THR A 158 -3.27 -0.45 -15.46
N LEU A 159 -2.05 -0.59 -16.00
CA LEU A 159 -1.31 -1.85 -16.05
C LEU A 159 -0.89 -2.35 -14.66
N SER A 160 -0.68 -1.44 -13.70
CA SER A 160 -0.37 -1.84 -12.32
C SER A 160 -1.53 -2.61 -11.66
N ILE A 161 -2.77 -2.33 -12.06
CA ILE A 161 -3.97 -2.96 -11.48
C ILE A 161 -3.98 -4.47 -11.76
N PRO A 162 -3.97 -4.97 -13.02
CA PRO A 162 -3.89 -6.40 -13.33
C PRO A 162 -2.69 -7.11 -12.68
N VAL A 163 -1.55 -6.44 -12.57
CA VAL A 163 -0.33 -7.01 -11.96
C VAL A 163 -0.53 -7.28 -10.46
N VAL A 164 -1.15 -6.35 -9.74
CA VAL A 164 -1.45 -6.55 -8.32
C VAL A 164 -2.43 -7.70 -8.13
N ILE A 165 -3.43 -7.84 -9.01
CA ILE A 165 -4.42 -8.91 -8.94
C ILE A 165 -3.82 -10.26 -9.28
N SER A 166 -3.00 -10.33 -10.33
CA SER A 166 -2.35 -11.57 -10.77
C SER A 166 -1.39 -12.12 -9.70
N SER A 167 -0.84 -11.28 -8.82
CA SER A 167 -0.05 -11.74 -7.68
C SER A 167 -0.87 -12.53 -6.64
N ARG A 168 -2.19 -12.31 -6.58
CA ARG A 168 -3.10 -12.93 -5.58
C ARG A 168 -3.85 -14.14 -6.11
N LEU A 169 -4.06 -14.22 -7.43
CA LEU A 169 -4.78 -15.33 -8.06
C LEU A 169 -4.14 -16.71 -7.78
N PRO A 170 -2.80 -16.90 -7.93
CA PRO A 170 -2.16 -18.17 -7.60
C PRO A 170 -2.37 -18.57 -6.13
N GLN A 171 -2.39 -17.59 -5.22
CA GLN A 171 -2.62 -17.83 -3.80
C GLN A 171 -4.06 -18.29 -3.54
N ILE A 172 -5.05 -17.65 -4.16
CA ILE A 172 -6.46 -18.03 -4.07
C ILE A 172 -6.68 -19.46 -4.59
N MET A 173 -6.10 -19.79 -5.74
CA MET A 173 -6.21 -21.11 -6.36
C MET A 173 -5.53 -22.18 -5.51
N LYS A 174 -4.35 -21.88 -4.96
CA LYS A 174 -3.61 -22.79 -4.09
C LYS A 174 -4.40 -23.13 -2.82
N ILE A 175 -4.93 -22.13 -2.12
CA ILE A 175 -5.74 -22.35 -0.91
C ILE A 175 -6.99 -23.18 -1.24
N HIS A 176 -7.65 -22.90 -2.37
CA HIS A 176 -8.81 -23.67 -2.78
C HIS A 176 -8.49 -25.14 -3.11
N LYS A 177 -7.33 -25.39 -3.73
CA LYS A 177 -6.86 -26.74 -4.08
C LYS A 177 -6.41 -27.52 -2.84
N GLU A 178 -5.65 -26.89 -1.96
CA GLU A 178 -5.08 -27.51 -0.75
C GLU A 178 -6.09 -27.57 0.41
N LYS A 179 -7.22 -26.85 0.31
CA LYS A 179 -8.27 -26.77 1.34
C LYS A 179 -7.72 -26.35 2.71
N SER A 180 -6.62 -25.62 2.72
CA SER A 180 -5.89 -25.18 3.91
C SER A 180 -5.22 -23.83 3.64
N THR A 181 -5.21 -22.95 4.63
CA THR A 181 -4.48 -21.67 4.56
C THR A 181 -3.01 -21.80 4.94
N GLY A 182 -2.58 -22.95 5.47
CA GLY A 182 -1.18 -23.25 5.76
C GLY A 182 -0.52 -22.27 6.75
N GLN A 183 0.48 -21.53 6.28
CA GLN A 183 1.23 -20.53 7.06
C GLN A 183 0.79 -19.10 6.75
N LEU A 184 -0.33 -18.92 6.04
CA LEU A 184 -0.83 -17.59 5.72
C LEU A 184 -1.27 -16.87 7.01
N SER A 185 -0.80 -15.65 7.19
CA SER A 185 -1.18 -14.83 8.35
C SER A 185 -2.60 -14.32 8.21
N ALA A 186 -3.51 -14.82 9.05
CA ALA A 186 -4.87 -14.31 9.14
C ALA A 186 -4.92 -12.80 9.42
N PHE A 187 -4.06 -12.33 10.32
CA PHE A 187 -3.92 -10.90 10.62
C PHE A 187 -3.60 -10.10 9.35
N ALA A 188 -2.66 -10.57 8.52
CA ALA A 188 -2.32 -9.89 7.28
C ALA A 188 -3.49 -9.89 6.28
N VAL A 189 -4.16 -11.03 6.09
CA VAL A 189 -5.29 -11.15 5.16
C VAL A 189 -6.44 -10.21 5.52
N PHE A 190 -6.85 -10.20 6.80
CA PHE A 190 -7.91 -9.29 7.24
C PHE A 190 -7.49 -7.82 7.19
N ASN A 191 -6.24 -7.50 7.52
CA ASN A 191 -5.74 -6.14 7.40
C ASN A 191 -5.73 -5.66 5.94
N TYR A 192 -5.38 -6.52 4.97
CA TYR A 192 -5.50 -6.19 3.55
C TYR A 192 -6.95 -6.01 3.11
N PHE A 193 -7.87 -6.84 3.59
CA PHE A 193 -9.31 -6.69 3.34
C PHE A 193 -9.82 -5.33 3.84
N PHE A 194 -9.64 -5.02 5.13
CA PHE A 194 -10.09 -3.75 5.70
C PHE A 194 -9.39 -2.54 5.06
N GLY A 195 -8.08 -2.62 4.81
CA GLY A 195 -7.33 -1.55 4.15
C GLY A 195 -7.82 -1.27 2.72
N THR A 196 -8.14 -2.31 1.95
CA THR A 196 -8.71 -2.13 0.60
C THR A 196 -10.17 -1.65 0.63
N ALA A 197 -10.97 -2.09 1.61
CA ALA A 197 -12.32 -1.55 1.82
C ALA A 197 -12.27 -0.05 2.13
N ALA A 198 -11.36 0.33 3.02
CA ALA A 198 -11.10 1.71 3.39
C ALA A 198 -10.71 2.56 2.17
N ARG A 199 -9.81 2.05 1.32
CA ARG A 199 -9.43 2.73 0.06
C ARG A 199 -10.57 2.89 -0.93
N VAL A 200 -11.45 1.89 -1.07
CA VAL A 200 -12.66 2.03 -1.91
C VAL A 200 -13.52 3.18 -1.39
N PHE A 201 -13.77 3.22 -0.07
CA PHE A 201 -14.56 4.28 0.55
C PHE A 201 -13.90 5.66 0.38
N THR A 202 -12.62 5.81 0.72
CA THR A 202 -11.95 7.11 0.62
C THR A 202 -11.84 7.59 -0.83
N THR A 203 -11.64 6.68 -1.78
CA THR A 203 -11.60 7.05 -3.21
C THR A 203 -12.97 7.50 -3.69
N PHE A 204 -14.04 6.83 -3.28
CA PHE A 204 -15.40 7.24 -3.66
C PHE A 204 -15.77 8.63 -3.12
N VAL A 205 -15.23 9.01 -1.95
CA VAL A 205 -15.52 10.29 -1.30
C VAL A 205 -14.56 11.41 -1.76
N GLU A 206 -13.29 11.10 -2.03
CA GLU A 206 -12.24 12.11 -2.26
C GLU A 206 -11.78 12.23 -3.72
N VAL A 207 -12.10 11.26 -4.58
CA VAL A 207 -11.49 11.14 -5.92
C VAL A 207 -12.55 10.85 -6.99
N ASP A 208 -12.74 11.78 -7.92
CA ASP A 208 -13.58 11.57 -9.12
C ASP A 208 -12.77 10.90 -10.25
N ASN A 209 -12.17 9.74 -9.98
CA ASN A 209 -11.40 9.01 -10.99
C ASN A 209 -11.72 7.52 -10.99
N LYS A 210 -12.31 7.07 -12.10
CA LYS A 210 -12.76 5.68 -12.29
C LYS A 210 -11.62 4.67 -12.34
N ILE A 211 -10.42 5.04 -12.80
CA ILE A 211 -9.30 4.09 -12.93
C ILE A 211 -8.83 3.65 -11.54
N ILE A 212 -8.60 4.60 -10.64
CA ILE A 212 -8.19 4.30 -9.27
C ILE A 212 -9.29 3.53 -8.53
N LEU A 213 -10.56 3.94 -8.70
CA LEU A 213 -11.70 3.28 -8.07
C LEU A 213 -11.83 1.81 -8.52
N VAL A 214 -11.73 1.53 -9.83
CA VAL A 214 -11.75 0.16 -10.36
C VAL A 214 -10.59 -0.67 -9.81
N GLY A 215 -9.40 -0.06 -9.70
CA GLY A 215 -8.23 -0.71 -9.11
C GLY A 215 -8.46 -1.16 -7.66
N TYR A 216 -9.02 -0.27 -6.83
CA TYR A 216 -9.33 -0.61 -5.43
C TYR A 216 -10.51 -1.57 -5.31
N LEU A 217 -11.54 -1.46 -6.14
CA LEU A 217 -12.67 -2.40 -6.13
C LEU A 217 -12.21 -3.83 -6.45
N LEU A 218 -11.35 -3.99 -7.45
CA LEU A 218 -10.85 -5.31 -7.84
C LEU A 218 -9.86 -5.87 -6.81
N SER A 219 -9.04 -5.01 -6.21
CA SER A 219 -8.19 -5.37 -5.07
C SER A 219 -9.00 -5.77 -3.84
N PHE A 220 -10.11 -5.08 -3.57
CA PHE A 220 -11.04 -5.40 -2.50
C PHE A 220 -11.69 -6.76 -2.76
N PHE A 221 -12.21 -7.00 -3.97
CA PHE A 221 -12.82 -8.27 -4.34
C PHE A 221 -11.88 -9.47 -4.13
N THR A 222 -10.63 -9.38 -4.61
CA THR A 222 -9.65 -10.46 -4.40
C THR A 222 -9.28 -10.66 -2.93
N ASN A 223 -9.17 -9.60 -2.14
CA ASN A 223 -8.95 -9.70 -0.69
C ASN A 223 -10.14 -10.29 0.05
N THR A 224 -11.37 -9.99 -0.38
CA THR A 224 -12.59 -10.59 0.19
C THR A 224 -12.61 -12.09 -0.04
N ILE A 225 -12.22 -12.57 -1.23
CA ILE A 225 -12.09 -14.01 -1.50
C ILE A 225 -11.05 -14.63 -0.57
N LEU A 226 -9.87 -14.02 -0.43
CA LEU A 226 -8.84 -14.53 0.47
C LEU A 226 -9.28 -14.52 1.94
N ALA A 227 -10.00 -13.50 2.39
CA ALA A 227 -10.55 -13.42 3.74
C ALA A 227 -11.62 -14.50 3.98
N ALA A 228 -12.52 -14.73 3.02
CA ALA A 228 -13.51 -15.80 3.08
C ALA A 228 -12.84 -17.17 3.11
N GLN A 229 -11.82 -17.40 2.27
CA GLN A 229 -11.02 -18.62 2.29
C GLN A 229 -10.26 -18.80 3.61
N MET A 230 -9.78 -17.70 4.22
CA MET A 230 -9.13 -17.74 5.52
C MET A 230 -10.09 -18.20 6.61
N ILE A 231 -11.34 -17.74 6.61
CA ILE A 231 -12.37 -18.18 7.57
C ILE A 231 -12.75 -19.64 7.32
N TYR A 232 -12.99 -20.02 6.07
CA TYR A 232 -13.53 -21.34 5.72
C TYR A 232 -12.49 -22.47 5.80
N TYR A 233 -11.25 -22.22 5.35
CA TYR A 233 -10.16 -23.21 5.33
C TYR A 233 -9.13 -22.98 6.43
N TRP A 234 -9.54 -22.32 7.53
CA TRP A 234 -8.65 -22.07 8.66
C TRP A 234 -8.14 -23.40 9.21
N SER A 235 -6.84 -23.65 9.04
CA SER A 235 -6.17 -24.82 9.60
C SER A 235 -4.96 -24.37 10.42
N PRO A 236 -4.96 -24.56 11.74
CA PRO A 236 -3.78 -24.34 12.54
C PRO A 236 -2.71 -25.37 12.19
N LYS A 237 -1.63 -24.91 11.54
CA LYS A 237 -0.37 -25.63 11.27
C LYS A 237 -0.53 -26.90 10.42
N SER A 238 -0.22 -26.77 9.12
CA SER A 238 0.32 -27.93 8.39
C SER A 238 1.56 -28.43 9.14
N LYS A 239 1.50 -29.66 9.66
CA LYS A 239 2.64 -30.38 10.23
C LYS A 239 3.79 -30.24 9.26
N SER A 240 4.91 -29.69 9.75
CA SER A 240 6.22 -29.85 9.13
C SER A 240 6.31 -31.25 8.54
N SER A 241 6.50 -31.32 7.22
CA SER A 241 7.03 -32.52 6.58
C SER A 241 8.40 -32.77 7.20
N LYS A 242 8.41 -33.58 8.26
CA LYS A 242 9.58 -34.30 8.75
C LYS A 242 9.54 -35.70 8.15
N THR A 243 10.71 -36.14 7.70
CA THR A 243 11.12 -37.51 7.36
C THR A 243 10.95 -37.84 5.87
N ALA A 244 12.04 -37.94 5.09
CA ALA A 244 12.93 -39.12 5.12
C ALA A 244 14.42 -38.81 4.81
N PRO A 245 15.36 -39.73 5.13
CA PRO A 245 16.70 -39.42 5.65
C PRO A 245 17.88 -39.62 4.69
N LYS A 246 19.03 -39.06 5.13
CA LYS A 246 20.46 -39.36 4.90
C LYS A 246 20.90 -40.12 3.63
N LEU A 247 21.90 -39.50 2.99
CA LEU A 247 22.98 -40.07 2.17
C LEU A 247 23.19 -41.59 2.31
N LYS A 248 23.35 -42.26 1.17
CA LYS A 248 24.35 -43.32 0.99
C LYS A 248 25.27 -42.95 -0.16
N SER A 249 26.50 -42.62 0.19
CA SER A 249 27.69 -42.88 -0.61
C SER A 249 27.96 -44.39 -0.56
N GLY A 250 28.20 -44.99 -1.72
CA GLY A 250 28.60 -46.38 -1.91
C GLY A 250 28.76 -46.63 -3.39
#